data_AF-K1RGN0-F1
#
_entry.id   AF-K1RGN0-F1
#
_cell.length_a   1.000
_cell.length_b   1.000
_cell.length_c   1.000
_cell.angle_alpha   90.00
_cell.angle_beta   90.00
_cell.angle_gamma   90.00
#
_symmetry.space_group_name_H-M   'P 1'
#
loop_
_entity.id
_entity.type
_entity.pdbx_description
1 polymer ?
#
loop_
_entity_poly.entity_id
_entity_poly.type
_entity_poly.pdbx_seq_one_letter_code
_entity_poly.pdbx_strand_id
1 'polypeptide(L)'
;YTTNITNSIAEGTFEATGELDPLLFIFSTLMILGFGLLFIRIYPYLLRLVYYVLRPFWTPSQYMAITTVCRSQGGKERFLMLFLVMTFSFGLFSANTARAINNNISDRIYYENGADVVMKEYSLSTSEEGGSSTYVETDFSRYEALDGVEIATRVLVNDNVKLRVANKNVADLTLMAIEPDKFAQTAWFRND
;
A
#
# COMPACT_ATOMS: atom_id res chain seq x y z
N TYR A 1 -15.86 -20.84 6.30
CA TYR A 1 -14.60 -20.14 6.01
C TYR A 1 -14.54 -19.56 4.59
N THR A 2 -15.13 -20.19 3.56
CA THR A 2 -15.16 -19.64 2.19
C THR A 2 -16.27 -18.63 1.91
N THR A 3 -17.32 -18.59 2.73
CA THR A 3 -18.47 -17.68 2.58
C THR A 3 -18.17 -16.23 2.95
N ASN A 4 -17.20 -16.00 3.84
CA ASN A 4 -16.83 -14.65 4.26
C ASN A 4 -16.03 -13.92 3.18
N ILE A 5 -15.26 -14.68 2.38
CA ILE A 5 -14.42 -14.14 1.31
C ILE A 5 -15.29 -13.66 0.13
N THR A 6 -16.35 -14.41 -0.20
CA THR A 6 -17.27 -14.04 -1.29
C THR A 6 -18.13 -12.83 -0.94
N ASN A 7 -18.58 -12.71 0.31
CA ASN A 7 -19.30 -11.52 0.79
C ASN A 7 -18.37 -10.29 0.86
N SER A 8 -17.08 -10.45 1.19
CA SER A 8 -16.12 -9.34 1.16
C SER A 8 -15.76 -8.85 -0.26
N ILE A 9 -15.98 -9.66 -1.29
CA ILE A 9 -15.75 -9.28 -2.69
C ILE A 9 -16.97 -8.54 -3.26
N ALA A 10 -18.20 -8.98 -2.91
CA ALA A 10 -19.44 -8.38 -3.40
C ALA A 10 -19.81 -7.04 -2.72
N GLU A 11 -19.36 -6.81 -1.47
CA GLU A 11 -19.62 -5.55 -0.75
C GLU A 11 -18.62 -4.43 -1.05
N GLY A 12 -17.65 -4.65 -1.96
CA GLY A 12 -16.62 -3.64 -2.25
C GLY A 12 -15.73 -3.32 -1.03
N THR A 13 -15.69 -4.19 -0.02
CA THR A 13 -14.92 -3.99 1.23
C THR A 13 -13.44 -4.36 1.11
N PHE A 14 -12.99 -4.74 -0.10
CA PHE A 14 -11.60 -4.52 -0.53
C PHE A 14 -11.43 -3.14 -1.17
N GLU A 15 -12.10 -2.13 -0.64
CA GLU A 15 -11.33 -0.93 -0.41
C GLU A 15 -10.14 -1.38 0.44
N ALA A 16 -8.92 -1.25 -0.10
CA ALA A 16 -7.82 -0.80 0.73
C ALA A 16 -8.26 0.55 1.28
N THR A 17 -9.24 0.56 2.19
CA THR A 17 -9.58 1.72 2.98
C THR A 17 -8.23 2.06 3.58
N GLY A 18 -7.71 3.23 3.26
CA GLY A 18 -6.54 3.78 3.94
C GLY A 18 -6.80 3.99 5.44
N GLU A 19 -7.80 3.33 6.01
CA GLU A 19 -8.18 3.27 7.39
C GLU A 19 -7.28 2.25 8.07
N LEU A 20 -6.30 2.79 8.78
CA LEU A 20 -5.55 2.04 9.77
C LEU A 20 -6.54 1.36 10.72
N ASP A 21 -6.33 0.06 11.00
CA ASP A 21 -7.08 -0.64 12.03
C ASP A 21 -7.00 0.19 13.34
N PRO A 22 -8.14 0.69 13.85
CA PRO A 22 -8.15 1.57 15.02
C PRO A 22 -7.54 0.89 16.24
N LEU A 23 -7.59 -0.45 16.33
CA LEU A 23 -6.93 -1.20 17.38
C LEU A 23 -5.41 -1.13 17.25
N LEU A 24 -4.86 -1.35 16.05
CA LEU A 24 -3.42 -1.24 15.78
C LEU A 24 -2.91 0.18 16.01
N PHE A 25 -3.71 1.19 15.68
CA PHE A 25 -3.38 2.58 15.97
C PHE A 25 -3.26 2.83 17.47
N ILE A 26 -4.23 2.36 18.28
CA ILE A 26 -4.17 2.46 19.75
C ILE A 26 -2.94 1.75 20.29
N PHE A 27 -2.68 0.50 19.87
CA PHE A 27 -1.48 -0.23 20.30
C PHE A 27 -0.18 0.52 19.98
N SER A 28 -0.07 1.09 18.77
CA SER A 28 1.07 1.90 18.36
C SER A 28 1.24 3.15 19.25
N THR A 29 0.15 3.89 19.52
CA THR A 29 0.20 5.09 20.38
C THR A 29 0.64 4.76 21.81
N LEU A 30 0.15 3.65 22.36
CA LEU A 30 0.45 3.21 23.72
C LEU A 30 1.88 2.67 23.83
N MET A 31 2.35 1.98 22.80
CA MET A 31 3.74 1.55 22.65
C MET A 31 4.69 2.75 22.58
N ILE A 32 4.38 3.77 21.76
CA ILE A 32 5.19 5.01 21.66
C ILE A 32 5.27 5.72 23.01
N LEU A 33 4.14 5.85 23.72
CA LEU A 33 4.11 6.47 25.05
C LEU A 33 4.94 5.64 26.06
N GLY A 34 4.80 4.31 26.04
CA GLY A 34 5.59 3.39 26.86
C GLY A 34 7.09 3.52 26.62
N PHE A 35 7.52 3.57 25.36
CA PHE A 35 8.91 3.82 25.00
C PHE A 35 9.37 5.22 25.40
N GLY A 36 8.54 6.26 25.23
CA GLY A 36 8.86 7.61 25.67
C GLY A 36 9.17 7.69 27.16
N LEU A 37 8.38 7.02 28.00
CA LEU A 37 8.63 6.90 29.44
C LEU A 37 9.91 6.11 29.74
N LEU A 38 10.17 5.03 29.01
CA LEU A 38 11.39 4.22 29.14
C LEU A 38 12.64 5.02 28.75
N PHE A 39 12.57 5.84 27.69
CA PHE A 39 13.66 6.71 27.24
C PHE A 39 14.02 7.77 28.27
N ILE A 40 13.04 8.35 28.97
CA ILE A 40 13.31 9.28 30.08
C ILE A 40 14.15 8.60 31.17
N ARG A 41 13.93 7.30 31.41
CA ARG A 41 14.71 6.54 32.40
C ARG A 41 16.09 6.12 31.89
N ILE A 42 16.25 5.90 30.59
CA ILE A 42 17.55 5.59 29.98
C ILE A 42 18.44 6.82 29.83
N TYR A 43 17.86 8.00 29.61
CA TYR A 43 18.56 9.27 29.44
C TYR A 43 19.73 9.52 30.42
N PRO A 44 19.57 9.39 31.76
CA PRO A 44 20.68 9.59 32.70
C PRO A 44 21.82 8.57 32.53
N TYR A 45 21.50 7.33 32.12
CA TYR A 45 22.52 6.31 31.85
C TYR A 45 23.26 6.60 30.56
N LEU A 46 22.55 7.04 29.52
CA LEU A 46 23.14 7.41 28.24
C LEU A 46 24.11 8.58 28.41
N LEU A 47 23.75 9.61 29.18
CA LEU A 47 24.64 10.72 29.50
C LEU A 47 25.85 10.30 30.33
N ARG A 48 25.70 9.33 31.24
CA ARG A 48 26.84 8.79 31.99
C ARG A 48 27.81 8.03 31.08
N LEU A 49 27.28 7.30 30.09
CA LEU A 49 28.09 6.62 29.08
C LEU A 49 28.80 7.64 28.17
N VAL A 50 28.07 8.61 27.63
CA VAL A 50 28.64 9.70 26.83
C VAL A 50 29.71 10.43 27.63
N TYR A 51 29.46 10.72 28.90
CA TYR A 51 30.45 11.30 29.78
C TYR A 51 31.69 10.42 29.92
N TYR A 52 31.54 9.11 30.14
CA TYR A 52 32.69 8.22 30.28
C TYR A 52 33.59 8.25 29.03
N VAL A 53 32.99 8.28 27.84
CA VAL A 53 33.70 8.29 26.56
C VAL A 53 34.28 9.69 26.24
N LEU A 54 33.55 10.77 26.55
CA LEU A 54 33.94 12.14 26.21
C LEU A 54 34.68 12.88 27.35
N ARG A 55 34.88 12.23 28.49
CA ARG A 55 35.68 12.75 29.63
C ARG A 55 37.00 13.41 29.20
N PRO A 56 37.81 12.85 28.27
CA PRO A 56 39.09 13.48 27.90
C PRO A 56 38.96 14.77 27.07
N PHE A 57 37.79 15.11 26.52
CA PHE A 57 37.60 16.26 25.62
C PHE A 57 36.92 17.49 26.26
N TRP A 58 36.40 17.39 27.48
CA TRP A 58 35.52 18.44 28.04
C TRP A 58 36.20 19.35 29.06
N THR A 59 35.89 20.65 28.95
CA THR A 59 36.34 21.67 29.92
C THR A 59 35.41 21.71 31.16
N PRO A 60 35.89 22.19 32.34
CA PRO A 60 35.11 22.14 33.58
C PRO A 60 33.77 22.90 33.56
N SER A 61 33.61 23.92 32.72
CA SER A 61 32.36 24.67 32.59
C SER A 61 31.28 23.89 31.82
N GLN A 62 31.66 23.19 30.76
CA GLN A 62 30.78 22.31 29.98
C GLN A 62 30.28 21.15 30.84
N TYR A 63 31.11 20.64 31.75
CA TYR A 63 30.72 19.62 32.72
C TYR A 63 29.56 20.07 33.62
N MET A 64 29.65 21.28 34.18
CA MET A 64 28.61 21.81 35.06
C MET A 64 27.30 22.01 34.32
N ALA A 65 27.34 22.52 33.08
CA ALA A 65 26.15 22.74 32.26
C ALA A 65 25.44 21.43 31.88
N ILE A 66 26.18 20.38 31.53
CA ILE A 66 25.59 19.10 31.14
C ILE A 66 24.98 18.42 32.38
N THR A 67 25.70 18.37 33.49
CA THR A 67 25.24 17.69 34.70
C THR A 67 24.05 18.37 35.38
N THR A 68 23.88 19.69 35.25
CA THR A 68 22.67 20.39 35.74
C THR A 68 21.43 20.03 34.92
N VAL A 69 21.56 19.92 33.59
CA VAL A 69 20.47 19.42 32.72
C VAL A 69 20.16 17.94 33.04
N CYS A 70 21.18 17.12 33.30
CA CYS A 70 20.98 15.72 33.72
C CYS A 70 20.27 15.58 35.06
N ARG A 71 20.50 16.50 36.00
CA ARG A 71 19.95 16.49 37.36
C ARG A 71 18.65 17.28 37.49
N SER A 72 18.22 17.99 36.47
CA SER A 72 16.96 18.72 36.54
C SER A 72 15.80 17.72 36.50
N GLN A 73 15.43 17.27 37.70
CA GLN A 73 14.39 16.25 37.93
C GLN A 73 13.00 16.86 38.07
N GLY A 74 12.79 18.06 37.53
CA GLY A 74 11.48 18.71 37.55
C GLY A 74 10.46 17.94 36.71
N GLY A 75 9.23 17.81 37.22
CA GLY A 75 8.13 17.20 36.45
C GLY A 75 7.87 17.89 35.11
N LYS A 76 8.11 19.22 35.04
CA LYS A 76 7.92 20.04 33.83
C LYS A 76 8.87 19.65 32.69
N GLU A 77 10.14 19.37 33.00
CA GLU A 77 11.14 19.03 31.97
C GLU A 77 10.95 17.62 31.42
N ARG A 78 10.59 16.66 32.28
CA ARG A 78 10.21 15.31 31.85
C ARG A 78 9.00 15.32 30.92
N PHE A 79 8.01 16.18 31.22
CA PHE A 79 6.84 16.37 30.38
C PHE A 79 7.22 16.93 29.00
N LEU A 80 8.08 17.96 28.94
CA LEU A 80 8.53 18.53 27.67
C LEU A 80 9.30 17.52 26.82
N MET A 81 10.19 16.74 27.43
CA MET A 81 10.90 15.65 26.73
C MET A 81 9.91 14.61 26.18
N LEU A 82 8.95 14.17 26.98
CA LEU A 82 7.94 13.20 26.56
C LEU A 82 7.10 13.74 25.40
N PHE A 83 6.67 15.00 25.49
CA PHE A 83 5.91 15.66 24.43
C PHE A 83 6.70 15.74 23.11
N LEU A 84 7.99 16.07 23.18
CA LEU A 84 8.85 16.16 22.01
C LEU A 84 9.09 14.80 21.36
N VAL A 85 9.36 13.75 22.17
CA VAL A 85 9.51 12.38 21.68
C VAL A 85 8.20 11.89 21.05
N MET A 86 7.06 12.15 21.68
CA MET A 86 5.74 11.77 21.17
C MET A 86 5.44 12.46 19.82
N THR A 87 5.65 13.78 19.75
CA THR A 87 5.39 14.57 18.54
C THR A 87 6.26 14.09 17.38
N PHE A 88 7.56 13.89 17.63
CA PHE A 88 8.49 13.42 16.60
C PHE A 88 8.17 12.00 16.15
N SER A 89 7.84 11.10 17.09
CA SER A 89 7.48 9.71 16.80
C SER A 89 6.21 9.62 15.96
N PHE A 90 5.16 10.38 16.30
CA PHE A 90 3.94 10.42 15.51
C PHE A 90 4.16 11.02 14.12
N GLY A 91 5.00 12.05 14.01
CA GLY A 91 5.39 12.61 12.71
C GLY A 91 6.08 11.56 11.82
N LEU A 92 7.05 10.83 12.35
CA LEU A 92 7.74 9.75 11.61
C LEU A 92 6.81 8.59 11.26
N PHE A 93 5.96 8.16 12.19
CA PHE A 93 5.00 7.09 11.94
C PHE A 93 4.02 7.48 10.82
N SER A 94 3.45 8.69 10.88
CA SER A 94 2.53 9.19 9.86
C SER A 94 3.21 9.29 8.49
N ALA A 95 4.45 9.80 8.43
CA ALA A 95 5.20 9.89 7.18
C ALA A 95 5.50 8.51 6.56
N ASN A 96 5.90 7.54 7.37
CA ASN A 96 6.18 6.18 6.90
C ASN A 96 4.90 5.47 6.43
N THR A 97 3.80 5.60 7.18
CA THR A 97 2.50 5.06 6.79
C THR A 97 2.02 5.69 5.49
N ALA A 98 2.12 7.00 5.33
CA ALA A 98 1.75 7.69 4.09
C ALA A 98 2.58 7.18 2.90
N ARG A 99 3.89 6.96 3.08
CA ARG A 99 4.75 6.38 2.04
C ARG A 99 4.33 4.95 1.66
N ALA A 100 4.04 4.12 2.66
CA ALA A 100 3.59 2.75 2.42
C ALA A 100 2.25 2.71 1.66
N ILE A 101 1.29 3.55 2.07
CA ILE A 101 0.00 3.71 1.39
C ILE A 101 0.21 4.20 -0.04
N ASN A 102 1.05 5.23 -0.26
CA ASN A 102 1.29 5.77 -1.60
C ASN A 102 1.86 4.70 -2.55
N ASN A 103 2.83 3.92 -2.09
CA ASN A 103 3.41 2.84 -2.89
C ASN A 103 2.37 1.75 -3.18
N ASN A 104 1.56 1.36 -2.18
CA ASN A 104 0.52 0.35 -2.37
C ASN A 104 -0.59 0.82 -3.34
N ILE A 105 -1.02 2.08 -3.23
CA ILE A 105 -2.00 2.69 -4.15
C ILE A 105 -1.40 2.76 -5.56
N SER A 106 -0.14 3.18 -5.70
CA SER A 106 0.53 3.24 -6.99
C SER A 106 0.56 1.85 -7.64
N ASP A 107 1.07 0.84 -6.92
CA ASP A 107 1.10 -0.56 -7.38
C ASP A 107 -0.31 -1.04 -7.76
N ARG A 108 -1.31 -0.78 -6.91
CA ARG A 108 -2.71 -1.16 -7.19
C ARG A 108 -3.23 -0.55 -8.48
N ILE A 109 -2.95 0.73 -8.75
CA ILE A 109 -3.37 1.40 -10.00
C ILE A 109 -2.73 0.70 -11.21
N TYR A 110 -1.45 0.34 -11.13
CA TYR A 110 -0.78 -0.38 -12.22
C TYR A 110 -1.36 -1.78 -12.43
N TYR A 111 -1.67 -2.51 -11.36
CA TYR A 111 -2.32 -3.82 -11.46
C TYR A 111 -3.77 -3.75 -11.97
N GLU A 112 -4.53 -2.72 -11.60
CA GLU A 112 -5.91 -2.54 -12.03
C GLU A 112 -6.01 -2.21 -13.53
N ASN A 113 -5.11 -1.36 -14.03
CA ASN A 113 -5.07 -1.06 -15.47
C ASN A 113 -4.39 -2.17 -16.27
N GLY A 114 -3.40 -2.87 -15.69
CA GLY A 114 -2.72 -4.01 -16.29
C GLY A 114 -1.77 -3.65 -17.44
N ALA A 115 -2.01 -2.59 -18.21
CA ALA A 115 -1.13 -2.09 -19.27
C ALA A 115 -1.17 -0.55 -19.29
N ASP A 116 -0.24 0.09 -19.99
CA ASP A 116 -0.19 1.56 -20.08
C ASP A 116 -1.46 2.15 -20.70
N VAL A 117 -2.06 1.46 -21.67
CA VAL A 117 -3.30 1.86 -22.32
C VAL A 117 -4.19 0.64 -22.58
N VAL A 118 -5.42 0.68 -22.06
CA VAL A 118 -6.45 -0.32 -22.35
C VAL A 118 -7.58 0.34 -23.15
N MET A 119 -7.87 -0.20 -24.33
CA MET A 119 -8.91 0.32 -25.22
C MET A 119 -10.01 -0.71 -25.42
N LYS A 120 -11.27 -0.27 -25.36
CA LYS A 120 -12.44 -1.08 -25.71
C LYS A 120 -13.05 -0.55 -26.99
N GLU A 121 -13.00 -1.35 -28.04
CA GLU A 121 -13.70 -1.03 -29.28
C GLU A 121 -15.21 -1.24 -29.11
N TYR A 122 -15.99 -0.24 -29.50
CA TYR A 122 -17.43 -0.39 -29.68
C TYR A 122 -17.72 -0.77 -31.14
N SER A 123 -17.97 -2.05 -31.39
CA SER A 123 -18.47 -2.51 -32.69
C SER A 123 -19.98 -2.45 -32.72
N LEU A 124 -20.56 -1.85 -33.77
CA LEU A 124 -22.01 -1.85 -33.98
C LEU A 124 -22.42 -3.23 -34.51
N SER A 125 -22.84 -4.11 -33.62
CA SER A 125 -23.47 -5.38 -34.01
C SER A 125 -24.81 -5.08 -34.67
N THR A 126 -24.89 -5.20 -36.00
CA THR A 126 -26.17 -5.20 -36.70
C THR A 126 -26.86 -6.53 -36.43
N SER A 127 -27.91 -6.51 -35.62
CA SER A 127 -28.72 -7.69 -35.35
C SER A 127 -29.67 -7.87 -36.53
N GLU A 128 -29.32 -8.74 -37.48
CA GLU A 128 -30.33 -9.25 -38.42
C GLU A 128 -31.30 -10.15 -37.64
N GLU A 129 -32.57 -9.77 -37.65
CA GLU A 129 -33.69 -10.45 -37.01
C GLU A 129 -33.80 -11.88 -37.59
N GLY A 130 -33.26 -12.88 -36.87
CA GLY A 130 -33.42 -14.31 -37.18
C GLY A 130 -32.17 -15.06 -37.67
N GLY A 131 -30.99 -14.44 -37.73
CA GLY A 131 -29.74 -15.09 -38.12
C GLY A 131 -28.73 -15.18 -36.96
N SER A 132 -27.98 -16.27 -36.87
CA SER A 132 -26.87 -16.44 -35.93
C SER A 132 -25.99 -15.18 -35.92
N SER A 133 -25.89 -14.52 -34.76
CA SER A 133 -25.03 -13.34 -34.57
C SER A 133 -23.58 -13.76 -34.78
N THR A 134 -23.10 -13.64 -36.01
CA THR A 134 -21.73 -13.96 -36.35
C THR A 134 -20.86 -12.84 -35.81
N TYR A 135 -20.08 -13.15 -34.77
CA TYR A 135 -19.06 -12.24 -34.27
C TYR A 135 -18.00 -12.07 -35.38
N VAL A 136 -17.95 -10.87 -35.96
CA VAL A 136 -16.89 -10.48 -36.89
C VAL A 136 -15.87 -9.68 -36.07
N GLU A 137 -14.69 -10.26 -35.87
CA GLU A 137 -13.58 -9.59 -35.21
C GLU A 137 -13.10 -8.46 -36.13
N THR A 138 -13.02 -7.23 -35.60
CA THR A 138 -12.41 -6.11 -36.34
C THR A 138 -10.91 -6.35 -36.48
N ASP A 139 -10.32 -5.87 -37.58
CA ASP A 139 -8.88 -5.97 -37.82
C ASP A 139 -8.07 -5.33 -36.68
N PHE A 140 -7.32 -6.17 -35.95
CA PHE A 140 -6.47 -5.78 -34.83
C PHE A 140 -5.16 -5.11 -35.28
N SER A 141 -4.71 -5.35 -36.52
CA SER A 141 -3.42 -4.85 -37.02
C SER A 141 -3.32 -3.32 -37.03
N ARG A 142 -4.46 -2.62 -37.07
CA ARG A 142 -4.49 -1.15 -36.95
C ARG A 142 -3.95 -0.64 -35.61
N TYR A 143 -4.04 -1.44 -34.54
CA TYR A 143 -3.57 -1.06 -33.22
C TYR A 143 -2.07 -1.34 -33.04
N GLU A 144 -1.58 -2.41 -33.67
CA GLU A 144 -0.13 -2.71 -33.73
C GLU A 144 0.62 -1.70 -34.62
N ALA A 145 -0.04 -1.09 -35.60
CA ALA A 145 0.56 -0.13 -36.54
C ALA A 145 0.53 1.34 -36.06
N LEU A 146 -0.01 1.63 -34.86
CA LEU A 146 -0.01 2.98 -34.30
C LEU A 146 1.41 3.41 -33.89
N ASP A 147 1.74 4.67 -34.14
CA ASP A 147 3.02 5.24 -33.74
C ASP A 147 3.16 5.26 -32.20
N GLY A 148 4.28 4.74 -31.70
CA GLY A 148 4.55 4.60 -30.26
C GLY A 148 4.04 3.32 -29.58
N VAL A 149 3.41 2.38 -30.31
CA VAL A 149 3.03 1.07 -29.76
C VAL A 149 4.18 0.07 -29.94
N GLU A 150 4.75 -0.41 -28.83
CA GLU A 150 5.78 -1.46 -28.86
C GLU A 150 5.16 -2.85 -28.99
N ILE A 151 4.17 -3.15 -28.14
CA ILE A 151 3.47 -4.44 -28.10
C ILE A 151 2.00 -4.19 -27.78
N ALA A 152 1.11 -4.83 -28.54
CA ALA A 152 -0.32 -4.84 -28.26
C ALA A 152 -0.84 -6.27 -28.19
N THR A 153 -1.77 -6.51 -27.26
CA THR A 153 -2.45 -7.80 -27.10
C THR A 153 -3.95 -7.60 -27.05
N ARG A 154 -4.70 -8.58 -27.55
CA ARG A 154 -6.15 -8.61 -27.48
C ARG A 154 -6.59 -9.43 -26.29
N VAL A 155 -7.61 -8.94 -25.59
CA VAL A 155 -8.18 -9.61 -24.43
C VAL A 155 -9.70 -9.60 -24.55
N LEU A 156 -10.31 -10.78 -24.43
CA LEU A 156 -11.77 -10.91 -24.35
C LEU A 156 -12.14 -11.10 -22.88
N VAL A 157 -12.91 -10.16 -22.34
CA VAL A 157 -13.42 -10.20 -20.97
C VAL A 157 -14.93 -10.44 -21.01
N ASN A 158 -15.40 -11.45 -20.30
CA ASN A 158 -16.82 -11.74 -20.12
C ASN A 158 -17.14 -11.91 -18.63
N ASP A 159 -17.88 -10.94 -18.08
CA ASP A 159 -18.24 -10.90 -16.66
C ASP A 159 -19.50 -11.73 -16.33
N ASN A 160 -20.20 -12.26 -17.33
CA ASN A 160 -21.46 -12.98 -17.14
C ASN A 160 -21.32 -14.49 -17.40
N VAL A 161 -20.33 -15.11 -16.74
CA VAL A 161 -20.10 -16.55 -16.87
C VAL A 161 -20.61 -17.28 -15.63
N LYS A 162 -21.37 -18.35 -15.86
CA LYS A 162 -21.85 -19.25 -14.79
C LYS A 162 -21.05 -20.55 -14.87
N LEU A 163 -20.18 -20.78 -13.89
CA LEU A 163 -19.48 -22.07 -13.78
C LEU A 163 -20.23 -22.97 -12.79
N ARG A 164 -20.44 -24.22 -13.22
CA ARG A 164 -21.00 -25.27 -12.38
C ARG A 164 -19.94 -26.33 -12.13
N VAL A 165 -19.46 -26.42 -10.89
CA VAL A 165 -18.49 -27.45 -10.49
C VAL A 165 -19.21 -28.44 -9.57
N ALA A 166 -19.26 -29.71 -10.01
CA ALA A 166 -20.01 -30.81 -9.39
C ALA A 166 -21.51 -30.51 -9.17
N ASN A 167 -21.86 -29.81 -8.09
CA ASN A 167 -23.25 -29.43 -7.75
C ASN A 167 -23.36 -28.06 -7.06
N LYS A 168 -22.30 -27.22 -7.15
CA LYS A 168 -22.32 -25.84 -6.67
C LYS A 168 -22.23 -24.88 -7.87
N ASN A 169 -23.16 -23.93 -7.91
CA ASN A 169 -23.09 -22.79 -8.80
C ASN A 169 -22.21 -21.74 -8.13
N VAL A 170 -21.18 -21.29 -8.84
CA VAL A 170 -20.40 -20.12 -8.44
C VAL A 170 -20.95 -18.94 -9.25
N ALA A 171 -21.46 -17.93 -8.54
CA ALA A 171 -21.86 -16.65 -9.12
C ALA A 171 -20.65 -15.71 -9.19
N ASP A 172 -20.72 -14.68 -10.03
CA ASP A 172 -19.72 -13.61 -10.17
C ASP A 172 -18.34 -14.09 -10.62
N LEU A 173 -18.28 -14.63 -11.84
CA LEU A 173 -17.04 -15.05 -12.48
C LEU A 173 -16.78 -14.22 -13.72
N THR A 174 -15.60 -13.59 -13.75
CA THR A 174 -15.05 -12.98 -14.95
C THR A 174 -14.19 -14.01 -15.68
N LEU A 175 -14.57 -14.33 -16.91
CA LEU A 175 -13.77 -15.13 -17.82
C LEU A 175 -12.93 -14.19 -18.69
N MET A 176 -11.62 -14.46 -18.74
CA MET A 176 -10.68 -13.74 -19.58
C MET A 176 -10.03 -14.69 -20.57
N ALA A 177 -10.11 -14.40 -21.87
CA ALA A 177 -9.34 -15.08 -22.90
C ALA A 177 -8.18 -14.17 -23.33
N ILE A 178 -6.95 -14.68 -23.17
CA ILE A 178 -5.70 -13.98 -23.46
C ILE A 178 -4.82 -14.81 -24.39
N GLU A 179 -3.94 -14.13 -25.13
CA GLU A 179 -2.78 -14.74 -25.77
C GLU A 179 -1.58 -14.68 -24.81
N PRO A 180 -1.15 -15.80 -24.19
CA PRO A 180 -0.25 -15.74 -23.04
C PRO A 180 1.10 -15.06 -23.29
N ASP A 181 1.71 -15.29 -24.47
CA ASP A 181 3.03 -14.75 -24.81
C ASP A 181 2.99 -13.22 -24.95
N LYS A 182 2.09 -12.71 -25.78
CA LYS A 182 1.89 -11.26 -25.94
C LYS A 182 1.39 -10.60 -24.66
N PHE A 183 0.48 -11.25 -23.93
CA PHE A 183 -0.07 -10.70 -22.69
C PHE A 183 0.99 -10.52 -21.61
N ALA A 184 1.90 -11.49 -21.44
CA ALA A 184 2.99 -11.36 -20.48
C ALA A 184 3.95 -10.21 -20.80
N GLN A 185 4.11 -9.86 -22.07
CA GLN A 185 4.98 -8.78 -22.52
C GLN A 185 4.29 -7.40 -22.45
N THR A 186 2.97 -7.33 -22.64
CA THR A 186 2.20 -6.08 -22.54
C THR A 186 1.78 -5.74 -21.11
N ALA A 187 1.53 -6.76 -20.27
CA ALA A 187 1.05 -6.54 -18.93
C ALA A 187 2.15 -6.02 -18.00
N TRP A 188 1.81 -5.05 -17.16
CA TRP A 188 2.68 -4.54 -16.12
C TRP A 188 2.82 -5.55 -14.99
N PHE A 189 4.08 -5.87 -14.67
CA PHE A 189 4.43 -6.66 -13.50
C PHE A 189 5.41 -5.87 -12.64
N ARG A 190 5.29 -6.03 -11.33
CA ARG A 190 6.27 -5.48 -10.40
C ARG A 190 7.58 -6.28 -10.51
N ASN A 191 8.70 -5.56 -10.54
CA ASN A 191 10.03 -6.12 -10.75
C ASN A 191 10.72 -6.57 -9.44
N ASP A 192 9.99 -7.15 -8.49
CA ASP A 192 10.49 -7.52 -7.16
C ASP A 192 10.61 -9.03 -6.91
#